data_AF-A0A7S3K9D5-F1
#
_entry.id   AF-A0A7S3K9D5-F1
#
_cell.length_a   1.000
_cell.length_b   1.000
_cell.length_c   1.000
_cell.angle_alpha   90.00
_cell.angle_beta   90.00
_cell.angle_gamma   90.00
#
_symmetry.space_group_name_H-M   'P 1'
#
loop_
_entity.id
_entity.type
_entity.pdbx_description
1 polymer ?
#
loop_
_entity_poly.entity_id
_entity_poly.type
_entity_poly.pdbx_seq_one_letter_code
_entity_poly.pdbx_strand_id
1 'polypeptide(L)'
;KGNLIFKARDFSFFSKIIDLKNGDRAIIEYSVENDAIPETKAVRAELENLCWLKKISGTETAIIHLMHIFIKGKVPGFAKSMMPKKHLQEFTKLKEIIESGSE
;
A
#
# COMPACT_ATOMS: atom_id res chain seq x y z
N LYS A 1 28.83 -9.42 -13.49
CA LYS A 1 27.70 -8.56 -13.08
C LYS A 1 26.42 -9.38 -13.25
N GLY A 2 25.97 -10.07 -12.21
CA GLY A 2 24.78 -10.93 -12.29
C GLY A 2 23.52 -10.07 -12.30
N ASN A 3 22.64 -10.29 -13.29
CA ASN A 3 21.33 -9.68 -13.31
C ASN A 3 20.57 -10.14 -12.05
N LEU A 4 20.29 -9.20 -11.14
CA LEU A 4 19.37 -9.42 -10.04
C LEU A 4 17.97 -9.55 -10.64
N ILE A 5 17.54 -10.78 -10.91
CA ILE A 5 16.17 -11.09 -11.33
C ILE A 5 15.27 -10.95 -10.10
N PHE A 6 14.90 -9.72 -9.77
CA PHE A 6 13.79 -9.49 -8.85
C PHE A 6 12.49 -9.75 -9.62
N LYS A 7 11.86 -10.91 -9.37
CA LYS A 7 10.54 -11.20 -9.94
C LYS A 7 9.55 -10.12 -9.51
N ALA A 8 8.57 -9.81 -10.34
CA ALA A 8 7.45 -8.95 -9.95
C ALA A 8 6.64 -9.58 -8.79
N ARG A 9 5.86 -8.76 -8.09
CA ARG A 9 4.89 -9.21 -7.09
C ARG A 9 3.50 -8.77 -7.52
N ASP A 10 2.55 -9.68 -7.45
CA ASP A 10 1.13 -9.39 -7.57
C ASP A 10 0.46 -9.48 -6.20
N PHE A 11 -0.63 -8.76 -6.05
CA PHE A 11 -1.42 -8.70 -4.83
C PHE A 11 -2.86 -9.04 -5.19
N SER A 12 -3.48 -9.84 -4.33
CA SER A 12 -4.91 -10.07 -4.32
C SER A 12 -5.40 -9.80 -2.92
N PHE A 13 -6.34 -8.87 -2.78
CA PHE A 13 -6.85 -8.43 -1.51
C PHE A 13 -8.30 -7.99 -1.63
N PHE A 14 -9.02 -8.11 -0.53
CA PHE A 14 -10.26 -7.39 -0.33
C PHE A 14 -9.93 -5.99 0.18
N SER A 15 -10.61 -4.96 -0.33
CA SER A 15 -10.50 -3.58 0.14
C SER A 15 -11.85 -3.12 0.66
N LYS A 16 -11.85 -2.52 1.84
CA LYS A 16 -13.05 -1.94 2.46
C LYS A 16 -12.79 -0.54 2.95
N ILE A 17 -13.67 0.36 2.55
CA ILE A 17 -13.74 1.70 3.09
C ILE A 17 -14.76 1.69 4.24
N ILE A 18 -14.37 2.26 5.37
CA ILE A 18 -15.17 2.35 6.58
C ILE A 18 -15.20 3.81 7.00
N ASP A 19 -16.40 4.41 7.01
CA ASP A 19 -16.63 5.71 7.64
C ASP A 19 -16.87 5.50 9.14
N LEU A 20 -16.08 6.18 9.98
CA LEU A 20 -16.15 6.10 11.43
C LEU A 20 -17.09 7.19 11.98
N LYS A 21 -17.69 6.93 13.15
CA LYS A 21 -18.68 7.84 13.77
C LYS A 21 -18.14 9.24 14.08
N ASN A 22 -16.82 9.37 14.24
CA ASN A 22 -16.14 10.64 14.49
C ASN A 22 -15.83 11.42 13.20
N GLY A 23 -16.27 10.94 12.03
CA GLY A 23 -16.01 11.56 10.74
C GLY A 23 -14.68 11.18 10.10
N ASP A 24 -13.89 10.30 10.74
CA ASP A 24 -12.71 9.72 10.13
C ASP A 24 -13.08 8.66 9.10
N ARG A 25 -12.14 8.33 8.22
CA ARG A 25 -12.28 7.24 7.25
C ARG A 25 -11.10 6.29 7.33
N ALA A 26 -11.37 5.00 7.34
CA ALA A 26 -10.36 3.95 7.25
C ALA A 26 -10.53 3.16 5.94
N ILE A 27 -9.42 2.85 5.30
CA ILE A 27 -9.31 1.91 4.19
C ILE A 27 -8.53 0.73 4.74
N ILE A 28 -9.18 -0.43 4.78
CA ILE A 28 -8.58 -1.68 5.27
C ILE A 28 -8.46 -2.61 4.08
N GLU A 29 -7.25 -3.13 3.86
CA GLU A 29 -6.98 -4.08 2.79
C GLU A 29 -6.33 -5.32 3.39
N TYR A 30 -6.84 -6.48 3.02
CA TYR A 30 -6.33 -7.75 3.52
C TYR A 30 -6.22 -8.74 2.38
N SER A 31 -5.09 -9.43 2.30
CA SER A 31 -4.86 -10.41 1.25
C SER A 31 -5.85 -11.57 1.30
N VAL A 32 -6.30 -11.98 0.12
CA VAL A 32 -7.24 -13.09 -0.03
C VAL A 32 -6.73 -14.06 -1.09
N GLU A 33 -7.04 -15.33 -0.89
CA GLU A 33 -6.96 -16.35 -1.93
C GLU A 33 -8.34 -16.45 -2.57
N ASN A 34 -8.40 -16.43 -3.90
CA ASN A 34 -9.65 -16.52 -4.64
C ASN A 34 -9.38 -17.19 -5.99
N ASP A 35 -10.05 -18.31 -6.24
CA ASP A 35 -9.89 -19.12 -7.45
C ASP A 35 -10.29 -18.37 -8.74
N ALA A 36 -11.12 -17.33 -8.63
CA ALA A 36 -11.48 -16.47 -9.76
C ALA A 36 -10.36 -15.50 -10.17
N ILE A 37 -9.32 -15.34 -9.34
CA ILE A 37 -8.18 -14.45 -9.62
C ILE A 37 -7.03 -15.29 -10.17
N PRO A 38 -6.74 -15.20 -11.47
CA PRO A 38 -5.78 -16.08 -12.12
C PRO A 38 -4.37 -15.89 -11.54
N GLU A 39 -3.61 -16.98 -11.50
CA GLU A 39 -2.18 -16.90 -11.23
C GLU A 39 -1.49 -16.07 -12.31
N THR A 40 -0.57 -15.21 -11.87
CA THR A 40 0.23 -14.39 -12.78
C THR A 40 1.64 -14.96 -12.90
N LYS A 41 2.45 -14.41 -13.80
CA LYS A 41 3.90 -14.72 -13.84
C LYS A 41 4.67 -14.12 -12.65
N ALA A 42 4.02 -13.31 -11.82
CA ALA A 42 4.57 -12.71 -10.62
C ALA A 42 4.50 -13.69 -9.43
N VAL A 43 5.18 -13.34 -8.34
CA VAL A 43 5.04 -14.08 -7.08
C VAL A 43 3.97 -13.40 -6.24
N ARG A 44 2.93 -14.14 -5.83
CA ARG A 44 1.87 -13.62 -4.95
C ARG A 44 2.46 -13.19 -3.61
N ALA A 45 2.30 -11.92 -3.29
CA ALA A 45 2.61 -11.36 -1.98
C ALA A 45 1.34 -11.26 -1.14
N GLU A 46 1.51 -11.31 0.18
CA GLU A 46 0.42 -11.04 1.12
C GLU A 46 0.57 -9.62 1.65
N LEU A 47 -0.56 -8.94 1.78
CA LEU A 47 -0.69 -7.56 2.20
C LEU A 47 -1.69 -7.48 3.35
N GLU A 48 -1.30 -6.82 4.42
CA GLU A 48 -2.19 -6.30 5.45
C GLU A 48 -1.99 -4.80 5.47
N ASN A 49 -3.03 -4.04 5.11
CA ASN A 49 -2.96 -2.60 4.98
C ASN A 49 -4.06 -1.90 5.77
N LEU A 50 -3.68 -0.80 6.41
CA LEU A 50 -4.59 0.17 7.00
C LEU A 50 -4.14 1.57 6.58
N CYS A 51 -4.98 2.26 5.82
CA CYS A 51 -4.87 3.69 5.61
C CYS A 51 -6.00 4.41 6.37
N TRP A 52 -5.64 5.22 7.36
CA TRP A 52 -6.58 5.97 8.18
C TRP A 52 -6.44 7.47 7.88
N LEU A 53 -7.52 8.03 7.36
CA LEU A 53 -7.74 9.46 7.16
C LEU A 53 -8.39 10.01 8.43
N LYS A 54 -7.57 10.62 9.28
CA LYS A 54 -7.99 11.21 10.55
C LYS A 54 -8.23 12.70 10.37
N LYS A 55 -9.44 13.16 10.65
CA LYS A 55 -9.76 14.58 10.59
C LYS A 55 -9.08 15.31 11.75
N ILE A 56 -8.29 16.34 11.43
CA ILE A 56 -7.62 17.18 12.44
C ILE A 56 -8.40 18.48 12.63
N SER A 57 -8.87 19.09 11.54
CA SER A 57 -9.69 20.30 11.55
C SER A 57 -10.67 20.31 10.37
N GLY A 58 -11.39 21.41 10.15
CA GLY A 58 -12.28 21.56 8.99
C GLY A 58 -11.57 21.46 7.63
N THR A 59 -10.28 21.78 7.60
CA THR A 59 -9.46 21.87 6.37
C THR A 59 -8.26 20.92 6.37
N GLU A 60 -7.94 20.30 7.51
CA GLU A 60 -6.76 19.45 7.64
C GLU A 60 -7.13 18.00 7.98
N THR A 61 -6.50 17.08 7.25
CA THR A 61 -6.62 15.63 7.47
C THR A 61 -5.23 15.05 7.61
N ALA A 62 -5.01 14.29 8.68
CA ALA A 62 -3.82 13.47 8.84
C ALA A 62 -4.04 12.13 8.12
N ILE A 63 -3.03 11.67 7.38
CA ILE A 63 -3.04 10.36 6.73
C ILE A 63 -2.07 9.46 7.49
N ILE A 64 -2.58 8.39 8.07
CA ILE A 64 -1.80 7.38 8.78
C ILE A 64 -1.88 6.10 7.96
N HIS A 65 -0.75 5.65 7.41
CA HIS A 65 -0.68 4.42 6.60
C HIS A 65 0.22 3.41 7.31
N LEU A 66 -0.40 2.32 7.75
CA LEU A 66 0.26 1.18 8.36
C LEU A 66 0.14 0.02 7.40
N MET A 67 1.29 -0.45 6.91
CA MET A 67 1.31 -1.46 5.88
C MET A 67 2.32 -2.55 6.23
N HIS A 68 1.86 -3.79 6.13
CA HIS A 68 2.65 -4.98 6.33
C HIS A 68 2.59 -5.83 5.07
N ILE A 69 3.74 -6.07 4.45
CA ILE A 69 3.84 -6.90 3.24
C ILE A 69 4.70 -8.12 3.54
N PHE A 70 4.12 -9.30 3.38
CA PHE A 70 4.86 -10.56 3.34
C PHE A 70 5.27 -10.85 1.90
N ILE A 71 6.49 -10.44 1.56
CA ILE A 71 7.06 -10.70 0.23
C ILE A 71 7.57 -12.13 0.18
N LYS A 72 6.81 -13.03 -0.45
CA LYS A 72 7.25 -14.41 -0.70
C LYS A 72 8.45 -14.47 -1.66
N GLY A 73 9.27 -15.52 -1.49
CA GLY A 73 10.46 -15.79 -2.30
C GLY A 73 11.72 -15.02 -1.88
N LYS A 74 12.78 -15.13 -2.70
CA LYS A 74 14.07 -14.44 -2.43
C LYS A 74 13.93 -12.94 -2.67
N VAL A 75 14.09 -12.16 -1.60
CA VAL A 75 14.15 -10.69 -1.65
C VAL A 75 15.56 -10.26 -1.28
N PRO A 76 16.28 -9.54 -2.17
CA PRO A 76 17.58 -8.99 -1.84
C PRO A 76 17.50 -8.04 -0.64
N GLY A 77 18.51 -8.07 0.25
CA GLY A 77 18.53 -7.21 1.44
C GLY A 77 18.35 -5.72 1.14
N PHE A 78 18.96 -5.24 0.04
CA PHE A 78 18.83 -3.84 -0.39
C PHE A 78 17.40 -3.46 -0.81
N ALA A 79 16.59 -4.43 -1.28
CA ALA A 79 15.20 -4.16 -1.64
C ALA A 79 14.35 -3.89 -0.40
N LYS A 80 14.63 -4.58 0.72
CA LYS A 80 13.97 -4.34 2.01
C LYS A 80 14.30 -2.95 2.55
N SER A 81 15.56 -2.52 2.47
CA SER A 81 15.97 -1.20 2.96
C SER A 81 15.43 -0.02 2.13
N MET A 82 14.99 -0.26 0.90
CA MET A 82 14.41 0.79 0.04
C MET A 82 12.91 1.02 0.26
N MET A 83 12.18 0.07 0.87
CA MET A 83 10.72 0.18 1.02
C MET A 83 10.26 1.43 1.78
N PRO A 84 10.86 1.80 2.94
CA PRO A 84 10.45 3.01 3.65
C PRO A 84 10.60 4.28 2.81
N LYS A 85 11.70 4.38 2.04
CA LYS A 85 11.94 5.53 1.16
C LYS A 85 10.92 5.61 0.03
N LYS A 86 10.55 4.46 -0.57
CA LYS A 86 9.53 4.42 -1.62
C LYS A 86 8.16 4.84 -1.09
N HIS A 87 7.76 4.38 0.09
CA HIS A 87 6.50 4.83 0.70
C HIS A 87 6.48 6.31 1.02
N LEU A 88 7.59 6.86 1.53
CA LEU A 88 7.68 8.30 1.74
C LEU A 88 7.50 9.07 0.42
N GLN A 89 8.08 8.59 -0.67
CA GLN A 89 7.92 9.21 -1.99
C GLN A 89 6.47 9.14 -2.51
N GLU A 90 5.76 8.03 -2.28
CA GLU A 90 4.34 7.91 -2.61
C GLU A 90 3.50 8.92 -1.85
N PHE A 91 3.78 9.11 -0.55
CA PHE A 91 3.13 10.11 0.28
C PHE A 91 3.41 11.54 -0.19
N THR A 92 4.66 11.86 -0.53
CA THR A 92 5.01 13.18 -1.05
C THR A 92 4.26 13.48 -2.35
N LYS A 93 4.18 12.51 -3.27
CA LYS A 93 3.42 12.67 -4.51
C LYS A 93 1.93 12.85 -4.27
N LEU A 94 1.34 12.07 -3.35
CA LEU A 94 -0.07 12.23 -2.99
C LEU A 94 -0.35 13.64 -2.46
N LYS A 95 0.55 14.16 -1.61
CA LYS A 95 0.45 15.53 -1.12
C LYS A 95 0.50 16.54 -2.28
N GLU A 96 1.45 16.41 -3.20
CA GLU A 96 1.56 17.29 -4.38
C GLU A 96 0.30 17.26 -5.26
N ILE A 97 -0.30 16.08 -5.46
CA ILE A 97 -1.57 15.91 -6.21
C ILE A 97 -2.70 16.69 -5.52
N ILE A 98 -2.86 16.49 -4.20
CA ILE A 98 -3.89 17.18 -3.41
C ILE A 98 -3.68 18.71 -3.43
N GLU A 99 -2.44 19.18 -3.29
CA GLU A 99 -2.11 20.62 -3.28
C GLU A 99 -2.27 21.28 -4.66
N SER A 100 -2.02 20.53 -5.73
CA SER A 100 -2.17 21.04 -7.10
C SER A 100 -3.61 20.98 -7.63
N GLY A 101 -4.51 20.25 -6.97
CA GLY A 101 -5.89 20.04 -7.42
C GLY A 101 -6.00 19.33 -8.77
N SER A 102 -4.97 18.58 -9.18
CA SER A 102 -4.93 17.87 -10.46
C SER A 102 -5.36 16.41 -10.24
N GLU A 103 -6.34 15.93 -11.01
CA GLU A 103 -6.74 14.51 -11.06
C GLU A 103 -5.78 13.67 -11.93
#